data_AF-A0A7S3HG96-F1
#
_entry.id   AF-A0A7S3HG96-F1
#
_cell.length_a   1.000
_cell.length_b   1.000
_cell.length_c   1.000
_cell.angle_alpha   90.00
_cell.angle_beta   90.00
_cell.angle_gamma   90.00
#
_symmetry.space_group_name_H-M   'P 1'
#
loop_
_entity.id
_entity.type
_entity.pdbx_description
1 polymer ?
#
loop_
_entity_poly.entity_id
_entity_poly.type
_entity_poly.pdbx_seq_one_letter_code
_entity_poly.pdbx_strand_id
1 'polypeptide(L)'
;AGAGPYSRYEKIMAAARKGGSRFLYEATVGAGLPIVGPLQTLLKAGDEVTKVEGIFSGTLSYIFNTWKPGMKYSEVVNDAKNKGFTEPDPRDDLSGTDVGRKVTILARECGLKLEL
;
A
#
# COMPACT_ATOMS: atom_id res chain seq x y z
N ALA A 1 -5.43 -2.97 -9.61
CA ALA A 1 -4.82 -4.05 -10.41
C ALA A 1 -3.92 -4.93 -9.55
N GLY A 2 -2.87 -4.37 -8.91
CA GLY A 2 -1.98 -5.12 -8.01
C GLY A 2 -2.67 -5.72 -6.78
N ALA A 3 -3.58 -4.99 -6.14
CA ALA A 3 -4.40 -5.47 -5.01
C ALA A 3 -5.82 -5.93 -5.41
N GLY A 4 -6.10 -6.05 -6.71
CA GLY A 4 -7.40 -6.51 -7.18
C GLY A 4 -7.56 -8.03 -7.01
N PRO A 5 -8.65 -8.61 -7.54
CA PRO A 5 -8.90 -10.03 -7.42
C PRO A 5 -7.68 -10.87 -7.84
N TYR A 6 -7.31 -11.86 -7.03
CA TYR A 6 -6.06 -12.60 -7.22
C TYR A 6 -5.98 -13.24 -8.60
N SER A 7 -7.08 -13.84 -9.06
CA SER A 7 -7.19 -14.44 -10.40
C SER A 7 -6.94 -13.45 -11.54
N ARG A 8 -7.33 -12.17 -11.37
CA ARG A 8 -7.06 -11.11 -12.34
C ARG A 8 -5.59 -10.69 -12.31
N TYR A 9 -5.01 -10.56 -11.11
CA TYR A 9 -3.59 -10.28 -10.94
C TYR A 9 -2.72 -11.35 -11.63
N GLU A 10 -2.98 -12.64 -11.37
CA GLU A 10 -2.24 -13.73 -12.02
C GLU A 10 -2.35 -13.70 -13.54
N LYS A 11 -3.55 -13.44 -14.08
CA LYS A 11 -3.75 -13.30 -15.53
C LYS A 11 -2.91 -12.16 -16.13
N ILE A 12 -2.83 -11.01 -15.45
CA ILE A 12 -1.99 -9.88 -15.87
C ILE A 12 -0.51 -10.28 -15.86
N MET A 13 -0.05 -10.90 -14.77
CA MET A 13 1.36 -11.31 -14.65
C MET A 13 1.73 -12.39 -15.67
N ALA A 14 0.85 -13.35 -15.94
CA ALA A 14 1.04 -14.38 -16.96
C ALA A 14 1.08 -13.79 -18.37
N ALA A 15 0.18 -12.85 -18.68
CA ALA A 15 0.19 -12.15 -19.97
C ALA A 15 1.47 -11.33 -20.18
N ALA A 16 1.94 -10.62 -19.14
CA ALA A 16 3.17 -9.86 -19.18
C ALA A 16 4.39 -10.77 -19.48
N ARG A 17 4.49 -11.90 -18.76
CA ARG A 17 5.54 -12.92 -19.00
C ARG A 17 5.49 -13.49 -20.42
N LYS A 18 4.30 -13.86 -20.91
CA LYS A 18 4.12 -14.42 -22.26
C LYS A 18 4.48 -13.42 -23.36
N GLY A 19 4.15 -12.14 -23.16
CA GLY A 19 4.40 -11.08 -24.13
C GLY A 19 5.77 -10.43 -24.04
N GLY A 20 6.62 -10.81 -23.07
CA GLY A 20 7.91 -10.15 -22.81
C GLY A 20 7.77 -8.70 -22.29
N SER A 21 6.58 -8.29 -21.84
CA SER A 21 6.33 -6.96 -21.31
C SER A 21 6.48 -6.93 -19.79
N ARG A 22 6.61 -5.71 -19.23
CA ARG A 22 6.71 -5.49 -17.79
C ARG A 22 5.45 -4.83 -17.27
N PHE A 23 4.92 -5.35 -16.16
CA PHE A 23 3.89 -4.67 -15.38
C PHE A 23 4.56 -3.86 -14.27
N LEU A 24 4.56 -2.54 -14.39
CA LEU A 24 5.19 -1.63 -13.42
C LEU A 24 4.10 -0.91 -12.61
N TYR A 25 4.26 -0.87 -11.29
CA TYR A 25 3.27 -0.34 -10.36
C TYR A 25 3.92 0.24 -9.10
N GLU A 26 5.12 0.81 -9.24
CA GLU A 26 5.89 1.43 -8.15
C GLU A 26 5.04 2.38 -7.31
N ALA A 27 4.31 3.28 -7.97
CA ALA A 27 3.50 4.31 -7.32
C ALA A 27 2.34 3.79 -6.47
N THR A 28 2.03 2.48 -6.54
CA THR A 28 0.96 1.90 -5.73
C THR A 28 1.30 1.79 -4.25
N VAL A 29 2.59 1.71 -3.91
CA VAL A 29 3.06 1.60 -2.52
C VAL A 29 4.17 2.61 -2.30
N GLY A 30 3.96 3.57 -1.39
CA GLY A 30 4.96 4.60 -1.09
C GLY A 30 5.05 5.74 -2.10
N ALA A 31 4.11 5.86 -3.04
CA ALA A 31 4.06 6.93 -4.03
C ALA A 31 5.37 7.07 -4.84
N GLY A 32 6.18 8.08 -4.58
CA GLY A 32 7.47 8.27 -5.27
C GLY A 32 8.64 7.49 -4.68
N LEU A 33 8.44 6.81 -3.54
CA LEU A 33 9.50 6.08 -2.87
C LEU A 33 9.83 4.78 -3.62
N PRO A 34 11.12 4.42 -3.74
CA PRO A 34 11.52 3.15 -4.33
C PRO A 34 11.23 2.01 -3.33
N ILE A 35 10.15 1.27 -3.53
CA ILE A 35 9.74 0.16 -2.67
C ILE A 35 9.62 -1.15 -3.47
N VAL A 36 8.76 -1.17 -4.49
CA VAL A 36 8.47 -2.38 -5.28
C VAL A 36 9.69 -2.77 -6.12
N GLY A 37 10.32 -1.81 -6.80
CA GLY A 37 11.50 -2.04 -7.63
C GLY A 37 12.70 -2.63 -6.86
N PRO A 38 13.13 -2.02 -5.74
CA PRO A 38 14.17 -2.59 -4.88
C PRO A 38 13.80 -3.98 -4.35
N LEU A 39 12.57 -4.17 -3.86
CA LEU A 39 12.10 -5.47 -3.38
C LEU A 39 12.23 -6.55 -4.46
N GLN A 40 11.75 -6.28 -5.67
CA GLN A 40 11.89 -7.19 -6.81
C GLN A 40 13.35 -7.47 -7.17
N THR A 41 14.24 -6.51 -6.97
CA THR A 41 15.67 -6.66 -7.27
C THR A 41 16.35 -7.59 -6.28
N LEU A 42 16.09 -7.41 -4.98
CA LEU A 42 16.60 -8.28 -3.91
C LEU A 42 16.12 -9.73 -4.09
N LEU A 43 14.82 -9.91 -4.32
CA LEU A 43 14.24 -11.24 -4.57
C LEU A 43 14.85 -11.93 -5.80
N LYS A 44 15.16 -11.19 -6.87
CA LYS A 44 15.84 -11.73 -8.05
C LYS A 44 17.30 -12.09 -7.80
N ALA A 45 17.95 -11.40 -6.86
CA ALA A 45 19.32 -11.72 -6.44
C ALA A 45 19.38 -12.98 -5.57
N GLY A 46 18.22 -13.45 -5.07
CA GLY A 46 18.10 -14.65 -4.24
C GLY A 46 17.89 -14.35 -2.75
N ASP A 47 17.68 -13.09 -2.37
CA ASP A 47 17.34 -12.73 -0.99
C ASP A 47 15.95 -13.25 -0.61
N GLU A 48 15.78 -13.54 0.68
CA GLU A 48 14.51 -13.95 1.27
C GLU A 48 13.96 -12.87 2.20
N VAL A 49 12.70 -12.48 1.98
CA VAL A 49 12.03 -11.50 2.83
C VAL A 49 11.43 -12.20 4.05
N THR A 50 11.92 -11.86 5.23
CA THR A 50 11.44 -12.42 6.50
C THR A 50 10.31 -11.61 7.12
N LYS A 51 10.30 -10.28 6.91
CA LYS A 51 9.31 -9.37 7.47
C LYS A 51 9.20 -8.08 6.64
N VAL A 52 7.98 -7.56 6.53
CA VAL A 52 7.68 -6.24 6.00
C VAL A 52 6.80 -5.51 7.02
N GLU A 53 7.21 -4.31 7.44
CA GLU A 53 6.43 -3.45 8.33
C GLU A 53 6.60 -1.98 7.93
N GLY A 54 5.57 -1.16 8.17
CA GLY A 54 5.63 0.24 7.81
C GLY A 54 4.28 0.96 7.92
N ILE A 55 4.33 2.27 7.67
CA ILE A 55 3.15 3.13 7.62
C ILE A 55 2.82 3.39 6.14
N PHE A 56 1.68 2.89 5.70
CA PHE A 56 1.31 2.89 4.28
C PHE A 56 0.24 3.92 3.90
N SER A 57 -0.32 4.66 4.87
CA SER A 57 -1.29 5.74 4.63
C SER A 57 -0.76 7.07 5.16
N GLY A 58 -0.72 8.09 4.30
CA GLY A 58 -0.33 9.45 4.66
C GLY A 58 -1.31 10.08 5.65
N THR A 59 -2.61 9.89 5.44
CA THR A 59 -3.67 10.40 6.31
C THR A 59 -3.60 9.79 7.70
N LEU A 60 -3.48 8.47 7.80
CA LEU A 60 -3.34 7.80 9.10
C LEU A 60 -2.02 8.18 9.78
N SER A 61 -0.92 8.27 9.01
CA SER A 61 0.35 8.77 9.52
C SER A 61 0.18 10.16 10.15
N TYR A 62 -0.47 11.08 9.47
CA TYR A 62 -0.72 12.43 9.97
C TYR A 62 -1.55 12.42 11.25
N ILE A 63 -2.67 11.68 11.25
CA ILE A 63 -3.57 11.60 12.39
C ILE A 63 -2.83 11.06 13.62
N PHE A 64 -2.15 9.92 13.50
CA PHE A 64 -1.48 9.28 14.64
C PHE A 64 -0.23 10.02 15.10
N ASN A 65 0.48 10.72 14.22
CA ASN A 65 1.62 11.57 14.62
C ASN A 65 1.18 12.89 15.28
N THR A 66 -0.05 13.34 15.02
CA THR A 66 -0.60 14.59 15.55
C THR A 66 -1.42 14.37 16.82
N TRP A 67 -2.02 13.18 16.97
CA TRP A 67 -2.87 12.86 18.11
C TRP A 67 -2.06 12.71 19.40
N LYS A 68 -2.39 13.54 20.40
CA LYS A 68 -1.71 13.60 21.70
C LYS A 68 -2.68 13.32 22.85
N PRO A 69 -2.18 12.89 24.01
CA PRO A 69 -2.99 12.79 25.22
C PRO A 69 -3.74 14.09 25.52
N GLY A 70 -5.02 13.99 25.84
CA GLY A 70 -5.89 15.14 26.11
C GLY A 70 -6.62 15.70 24.88
N MET A 71 -6.28 15.27 23.65
CA MET A 71 -7.01 15.64 22.44
C MET A 71 -8.07 14.59 22.08
N LYS A 72 -9.24 15.03 21.60
CA LYS A 72 -10.21 14.09 21.04
C LYS A 72 -9.73 13.63 19.68
N TYR A 73 -9.84 12.33 19.41
CA TYR A 73 -9.50 11.77 18.10
C TYR A 73 -10.22 12.48 16.94
N SER A 74 -11.51 12.79 17.13
CA SER A 74 -12.33 13.51 16.14
C SER A 74 -11.80 14.91 15.80
N GLU A 75 -11.12 15.59 16.73
CA GLU A 75 -10.54 16.91 16.47
C GLU A 75 -9.39 16.80 15.48
N VAL A 76 -8.54 15.78 15.64
CA VAL A 76 -7.40 15.54 14.73
C VAL A 76 -7.88 15.09 13.36
N VAL A 77 -8.92 14.24 13.29
CA VAL A 77 -9.53 13.84 12.02
C VAL A 77 -10.12 15.05 11.27
N ASN A 78 -10.82 15.94 11.99
CA ASN A 78 -11.36 17.16 11.39
C ASN A 78 -10.26 18.13 10.95
N ASP A 79 -9.17 18.26 11.72
CA ASP A 79 -8.00 19.04 11.31
C ASP A 79 -7.36 18.47 10.03
N ALA A 80 -7.18 17.15 9.94
CA ALA A 80 -6.69 16.48 8.74
C ALA A 80 -7.60 16.74 7.53
N LYS A 81 -8.92 16.68 7.72
CA LYS A 81 -9.90 16.97 6.67
C LYS A 81 -9.81 18.43 6.21
N ASN A 82 -9.75 19.38 7.15
CA ASN A 82 -9.68 20.81 6.85
C ASN A 82 -8.38 21.19 6.11
N LYS A 83 -7.29 20.44 6.34
CA LYS A 83 -6.02 20.59 5.62
C LYS A 83 -5.99 19.89 4.27
N GLY A 84 -7.05 19.15 3.90
CA GLY A 84 -7.09 18.37 2.67
C GLY A 84 -6.20 17.14 2.70
N PHE A 85 -5.90 16.60 3.89
CA PHE A 85 -5.10 15.38 4.05
C PHE A 85 -5.94 14.10 4.07
N THR A 86 -7.27 14.22 4.08
CA THR A 86 -8.20 13.08 3.95
C THR A 86 -8.81 13.08 2.56
N GLU A 87 -9.39 11.94 2.18
CA GLU A 87 -10.40 11.88 1.13
C GLU A 87 -11.63 12.76 1.48
N PRO A 88 -12.51 13.08 0.52
CA PRO A 88 -13.71 13.89 0.76
C PRO A 88 -14.56 13.37 1.94
N ASP A 89 -14.62 12.04 2.06
CA ASP A 89 -15.14 11.33 3.22
C ASP A 89 -13.99 10.68 4.01
N PRO A 90 -13.66 11.16 5.22
CA PRO A 90 -12.59 10.58 6.04
C PRO A 90 -12.76 9.09 6.34
N ARG A 91 -13.98 8.54 6.25
CA ARG A 91 -14.22 7.12 6.48
C ARG A 91 -13.44 6.23 5.51
N ASP A 92 -13.15 6.71 4.31
CA ASP A 92 -12.40 5.95 3.31
C ASP A 92 -10.96 5.70 3.78
N ASP A 93 -10.31 6.71 4.37
CA ASP A 93 -8.98 6.58 4.99
C ASP A 93 -9.01 5.76 6.28
N LEU A 94 -9.99 6.05 7.14
CA LEU A 94 -10.13 5.42 8.46
C LEU A 94 -10.50 3.93 8.38
N SER A 95 -11.10 3.50 7.27
CA SER A 95 -11.40 2.08 7.03
C SER A 95 -10.15 1.20 6.97
N GLY A 96 -8.99 1.79 6.67
CA GLY A 96 -7.75 1.06 6.45
C GLY A 96 -7.70 0.26 5.13
N THR A 97 -8.73 0.36 4.28
CA THR A 97 -8.81 -0.40 3.02
C THR A 97 -7.62 -0.11 2.10
N ASP A 98 -7.20 1.15 2.00
CA ASP A 98 -6.02 1.54 1.22
C ASP A 98 -4.72 0.91 1.75
N VAL A 99 -4.55 0.90 3.08
CA VAL A 99 -3.41 0.23 3.73
C VAL A 99 -3.43 -1.27 3.42
N GLY A 100 -4.59 -1.91 3.56
CA GLY A 100 -4.76 -3.33 3.23
C GLY A 100 -4.39 -3.64 1.78
N ARG A 101 -4.73 -2.75 0.84
CA ARG A 101 -4.37 -2.91 -0.59
C ARG A 101 -2.87 -2.86 -0.80
N LYS A 102 -2.19 -1.90 -0.15
CA LYS A 102 -0.72 -1.74 -0.23
C LYS A 102 0.01 -2.94 0.36
N VAL A 103 -0.42 -3.42 1.52
CA VAL A 103 0.16 -4.62 2.16
C VAL A 103 -0.10 -5.87 1.32
N THR A 104 -1.28 -6.01 0.71
CA THR A 104 -1.58 -7.12 -0.21
C THR A 104 -0.62 -7.15 -1.40
N ILE A 105 -0.29 -5.98 -1.96
CA ILE A 105 0.68 -5.87 -3.05
C ILE A 105 2.06 -6.36 -2.58
N LEU A 106 2.57 -5.86 -1.46
CA LEU A 106 3.87 -6.25 -0.93
C LEU A 106 3.93 -7.74 -0.58
N ALA A 107 2.87 -8.30 0.00
CA ALA A 107 2.78 -9.72 0.30
C ALA A 107 2.84 -10.57 -0.98
N ARG A 108 2.17 -10.14 -2.05
CA ARG A 108 2.23 -10.81 -3.37
C ARG A 108 3.63 -10.74 -3.98
N GLU A 109 4.33 -9.61 -3.85
CA GLU A 109 5.74 -9.52 -4.25
C GLU A 109 6.61 -10.52 -3.49
N CYS A 110 6.33 -10.75 -2.20
CA CYS A 110 7.00 -11.74 -1.37
C CYS A 110 6.54 -13.19 -1.65
N GLY A 111 5.74 -13.43 -2.69
CA GLY A 111 5.29 -14.76 -3.10
C GLY A 111 4.03 -15.27 -2.39
N LEU A 112 3.39 -14.47 -1.53
CA LEU A 112 2.18 -14.86 -0.82
C LEU A 112 0.92 -14.70 -1.69
N LYS A 113 0.04 -15.71 -1.66
CA LYS A 113 -1.24 -15.69 -2.38
C LYS A 113 -2.34 -15.08 -1.52
N LEU A 114 -2.32 -13.76 -1.38
CA LEU A 114 -3.30 -13.03 -0.56
C LEU A 114 -4.30 -12.24 -1.39
N GLU A 115 -5.46 -12.01 -0.82
CA GLU A 115 -6.56 -11.16 -1.28
C GLU A 115 -7.17 -10.47 -0.05
N LEU A 116 -7.79 -9.31 -0.27
CA LEU A 116 -8.48 -8.53 0.77
C LEU A 116 -9.86 -9.08 1.07
#